data_AF-A0A357D8L4-F1
#
_entry.id   AF-A0A357D8L4-F1
#
_cell.length_a   1.000
_cell.length_b   1.000
_cell.length_c   1.000
_cell.angle_alpha   90.00
_cell.angle_beta   90.00
_cell.angle_gamma   90.00
#
_symmetry.space_group_name_H-M   'P 1'
#
loop_
_entity.id
_entity.type
_entity.pdbx_description
1 polymer ?
#
loop_
_entity_poly.entity_id
_entity_poly.type
_entity_poly.pdbx_seq_one_letter_code
_entity_poly.pdbx_strand_id
1 'polypeptide(L)' 'IDRMLWLYENRKLIEGLTFVEEPSVLRFFFGKLQPISDWQSKLVAKFKEDFDNGL' A
#
# COMPACT_ATOMS: atom_id res chain seq x y z
N ILE A 1 -13.40 -12.71 7.32
CA ILE A 1 -13.35 -11.27 7.01
C ILE A 1 -12.93 -11.11 5.55
N ASP A 2 -13.68 -10.37 4.75
CA ASP A 2 -13.28 -10.06 3.37
C ASP A 2 -12.18 -8.99 3.41
N ARG A 3 -10.97 -9.37 2.96
CA ARG A 3 -9.80 -8.49 2.96
C ARG A 3 -9.97 -7.30 2.01
N MET A 4 -10.71 -7.47 0.91
CA MET A 4 -10.99 -6.38 -0.03
C MET A 4 -11.96 -5.37 0.57
N LEU A 5 -12.99 -5.85 1.28
CA LEU A 5 -13.93 -4.97 1.98
C LEU A 5 -13.22 -4.19 3.10
N TRP A 6 -12.43 -4.88 3.95
CA TRP A 6 -11.65 -4.22 5.00
C TRP A 6 -10.66 -3.19 4.44
N LEU A 7 -9.98 -3.52 3.33
CA LEU A 7 -9.05 -2.59 2.68
C LEU A 7 -9.79 -1.37 2.12
N TYR A 8 -10.99 -1.55 1.55
CA TYR A 8 -11.81 -0.45 1.06
C TYR A 8 -12.28 0.47 2.20
N GLU A 9 -12.66 -0.09 3.34
CA GLU A 9 -13.01 0.68 4.55
C GLU A 9 -11.82 1.50 5.07
N ASN A 10 -10.62 0.91 5.04
CA ASN A 10 -9.37 1.51 5.50
C ASN A 10 -8.59 2.28 4.42
N ARG A 11 -9.14 2.45 3.21
CA ARG A 11 -8.46 3.07 2.05
C ARG A 11 -7.88 4.47 2.30
N LYS A 12 -8.38 5.18 3.32
CA LYS A 12 -7.85 6.49 3.73
C LYS A 12 -6.43 6.42 4.29
N LEU A 13 -6.01 5.24 4.76
CA LEU A 13 -4.64 4.98 5.16
C LEU A 13 -3.73 4.73 3.96
N ILE A 14 -4.26 4.52 2.76
CA ILE A 14 -3.47 4.25 1.56
C ILE A 14 -3.21 5.57 0.86
N GLU A 15 -1.95 5.94 0.76
CA GLU A 15 -1.52 7.10 0.00
C GLU A 15 -0.99 6.68 -1.38
N GLY A 16 -0.07 7.45 -1.95
CA GLY A 16 0.44 7.21 -3.30
C GLY A 16 1.73 6.40 -3.37
N LEU A 17 2.11 6.13 -4.62
CA LEU A 17 3.43 5.72 -5.03
C LEU A 17 4.03 6.81 -5.91
N THR A 18 5.36 6.92 -5.91
CA THR A 18 6.11 7.80 -6.82
C THR A 18 7.22 7.01 -7.50
N PHE A 19 7.59 7.41 -8.71
CA PHE A 19 8.72 6.81 -9.41
C PHE A 19 10.05 7.19 -8.75
N VAL A 20 10.90 6.19 -8.52
CA VAL A 20 12.33 6.39 -8.22
C VAL A 20 13.19 6.20 -9.47
N GLU A 21 12.68 5.44 -10.42
CA GLU A 21 13.28 5.23 -11.73
C GLU A 21 12.13 5.14 -12.73
N GLU A 22 12.01 6.13 -13.62
CA GLU A 22 10.98 6.18 -14.67
C GLU A 22 11.63 6.18 -16.05
N PRO A 23 11.81 5.01 -16.68
CA PRO A 23 12.29 4.91 -18.05
C PRO A 23 11.37 5.62 -19.05
N SER A 24 11.92 6.19 -20.10
CA SER A 24 11.14 6.91 -21.12
C SER A 24 10.20 6.01 -21.94
N VAL A 25 10.48 4.71 -21.99
CA VAL A 25 9.66 3.68 -22.63
C VAL A 25 9.44 2.52 -21.67
N LEU A 26 8.31 1.81 -21.80
CA LEU A 26 7.99 0.64 -20.98
C LEU A 26 8.05 0.91 -19.46
N ARG A 27 7.73 2.15 -19.03
CA ARG A 27 7.80 2.57 -17.62
C ARG A 27 6.97 1.74 -16.65
N PHE A 28 5.88 1.13 -17.12
CA PHE A 28 5.05 0.26 -16.28
C PHE A 28 5.68 -1.13 -16.05
N PHE A 29 6.62 -1.54 -16.92
CA PHE A 29 7.30 -2.82 -16.83
C PHE A 29 8.64 -2.71 -16.11
N PHE A 30 9.42 -1.65 -16.38
CA PHE A 30 10.77 -1.48 -15.84
C PHE A 30 10.90 -0.36 -14.81
N GLY A 31 9.90 0.51 -14.69
CA GLY A 31 9.93 1.59 -13.72
C GLY A 31 9.88 1.04 -12.30
N LYS A 32 10.60 1.70 -11.40
CA LYS A 32 10.60 1.39 -9.97
C LYS A 32 9.81 2.45 -9.23
N LEU A 33 8.99 2.00 -8.29
CA LEU A 33 8.15 2.86 -7.46
C LEU A 33 8.58 2.75 -6.00
N GLN A 34 8.39 3.84 -5.26
CA GLN A 34 8.43 3.84 -3.80
C GLN A 34 7.16 4.45 -3.21
N PRO A 35 6.78 4.11 -1.97
CA PRO A 35 5.73 4.81 -1.22
C PRO A 35 6.05 6.30 -1.08
N ILE A 36 5.02 7.16 -1.14
CA ILE A 36 5.22 8.60 -0.87
C ILE A 36 5.36 8.92 0.63
N SER A 37 5.10 7.95 1.50
CA SER A 37 5.17 8.08 2.96
C SER A 37 5.24 6.69 3.63
N ASP A 38 5.13 6.66 4.96
CA ASP A 38 5.08 5.47 5.81
C ASP A 38 3.70 4.78 5.85
N TRP A 39 2.80 5.12 4.93
CA TRP A 39 1.41 4.64 4.92
C TRP A 39 1.28 3.10 4.96
N GLN A 40 2.24 2.37 4.39
CA GLN A 40 2.28 0.91 4.43
C GLN A 40 2.41 0.38 5.86
N SER A 41 3.28 0.99 6.66
CA SER A 41 3.49 0.62 8.07
C SER A 41 2.25 0.91 8.91
N LYS A 42 1.59 2.06 8.66
CA LYS A 42 0.32 2.42 9.31
C LYS A 42 -0.80 1.42 8.96
N LEU A 43 -0.90 1.02 7.70
CA LEU A 43 -1.86 0.01 7.27
C LEU A 43 -1.62 -1.35 7.94
N VAL A 44 -0.35 -1.78 8.05
CA VAL A 44 0.01 -3.03 8.76
C VAL A 44 -0.32 -2.94 10.25
N ALA A 45 -0.05 -1.80 10.89
CA ALA A 45 -0.41 -1.58 12.29
C ALA A 45 -1.92 -1.68 12.50
N LYS A 46 -2.71 -1.01 11.63
CA LYS A 46 -4.17 -1.09 11.68
C LYS A 46 -4.70 -2.50 11.44
N PHE A 47 -4.09 -3.22 10.50
CA PHE A 47 -4.41 -4.62 10.27
C PHE A 47 -4.14 -5.49 11.50
N LYS A 48 -3.02 -5.30 12.20
CA LYS A 48 -2.73 -6.07 13.43
C LYS A 48 -3.68 -5.74 14.58
N GLU A 49 -4.10 -4.48 14.69
CA GLU A 49 -5.10 -4.04 15.69
C GLU A 49 -6.46 -4.68 15.44
N ASP A 50 -6.92 -4.73 14.18
CA ASP A 50 -8.23 -5.26 13.82
C ASP A 50 -8.27 -6.80 13.76
N PHE A 51 -7.11 -7.43 13.64
CA PHE A 51 -6.95 -8.88 13.52
C PHE A 51 -5.92 -9.37 14.55
N ASP A 52 -6.38 -9.58 15.78
CA ASP A 52 -5.54 -10.05 16.88
C ASP A 52 -4.93 -11.43 16.53
N ASN A 53 -3.60 -11.51 16.42
CA ASN A 53 -2.78 -12.67 15.99
C ASN A 53 -2.77 -13.07 14.50
N GLY A 54 -3.24 -12.21 13.58
CA GLY A 54 -3.02 -12.43 12.14
C GLY A 54 -3.72 -13.66 11.56
N LEU A 55 -4.76 -14.15 12.23
CA LEU A 55 -5.72 -15.17 11.79
C LEU A 55 -7.15 -14.75 12.14
#